data_AF-A0A9J9HGI8-F1
#
_entry.id   AF-A0A9J9HGI8-F1
#
_cell.length_a   1.000
_cell.length_b   1.000
_cell.length_c   1.000
_cell.angle_alpha   90.00
_cell.angle_beta   90.00
_cell.angle_gamma   90.00
#
_symmetry.space_group_name_H-M   'P 1'
#
loop_
_entity.id
_entity.type
_entity.pdbx_description
1 polymer ?
#
loop_
_entity_poly.entity_id
_entity_poly.type
_entity_poly.pdbx_seq_one_letter_code
_entity_poly.pdbx_strand_id
1 'polypeptide(L)'
;MANEHELVADSRVVATWIEGWTIARETPPPVEDHGGFRVDVGWPQQRTRYVFTDISPALHELATTIEEPWVFLKACVSATAMRVALPEHWVIQPPGFMMKYRRIMPGDSAPPDGYLLDAAEPRPIVIVRALTPSGALVAIGRVVRVGEFAIYDRIETNAAHRRRGLARTVMKKLESIARIMVRRGRCWSPLQRVAVSMHP
;
A
#
# COMPACT_ATOMS: atom_id res chain seq x y z
N MET A 1 -26.67 -3.41 14.64
CA MET A 1 -25.87 -2.46 13.86
C MET A 1 -24.57 -2.28 14.61
N ALA A 2 -23.46 -2.80 14.09
CA ALA A 2 -22.16 -2.64 14.75
C ALA A 2 -21.75 -1.17 14.63
N ASN A 3 -21.32 -0.60 15.75
CA ASN A 3 -20.89 0.79 15.89
C ASN A 3 -19.73 1.05 14.92
N GLU A 4 -19.98 1.74 13.80
CA GLU A 4 -18.95 2.12 12.81
C GLU A 4 -18.11 3.33 13.26
N HIS A 5 -18.40 3.86 14.45
CA HIS A 5 -17.59 4.90 15.06
C HIS A 5 -16.39 4.30 15.82
N GLU A 6 -15.21 4.82 15.46
CA GLU A 6 -13.93 4.71 16.16
C GLU A 6 -12.94 3.64 15.63
N LEU A 7 -12.50 3.83 14.39
CA LEU A 7 -11.24 3.26 13.91
C LEU A 7 -10.36 4.37 13.31
N VAL A 8 -10.01 5.38 14.12
CA VAL A 8 -8.96 6.33 13.74
C VAL A 8 -7.66 5.55 13.52
N ALA A 9 -7.06 5.70 12.35
CA ALA A 9 -5.76 5.08 12.08
C ALA A 9 -4.67 5.68 12.96
N ASP A 10 -3.83 4.82 13.55
CA ASP A 10 -2.62 5.27 14.24
C ASP A 10 -1.77 6.07 13.24
N SER A 11 -1.61 7.36 13.52
CA SER A 11 -0.89 8.31 12.65
C SER A 11 0.54 7.86 12.38
N ARG A 12 1.20 7.24 13.35
CA ARG A 12 2.54 6.69 13.18
C ARG A 12 2.54 5.52 12.20
N VAL A 13 1.50 4.68 12.21
CA VAL A 13 1.37 3.57 11.24
C VAL A 13 1.14 4.12 9.84
N VAL A 14 0.30 5.14 9.69
CA VAL A 14 0.07 5.79 8.39
C VAL A 14 1.34 6.46 7.87
N ALA A 15 2.05 7.22 8.72
CA ALA A 15 3.32 7.86 8.39
C ALA A 15 4.38 6.84 7.94
N THR A 16 4.57 5.77 8.72
CA THR A 16 5.51 4.69 8.38
C THR A 16 5.13 4.01 7.07
N TRP A 17 3.84 3.76 6.85
CA TRP A 17 3.36 3.12 5.63
C TRP A 17 3.60 4.00 4.41
N ILE A 18 3.27 5.30 4.47
CA ILE A 18 3.43 6.19 3.31
C ILE A 18 4.91 6.41 2.98
N GLU A 19 5.78 6.52 3.98
CA GLU A 19 7.23 6.54 3.77
C GLU A 19 7.70 5.29 3.02
N GLY A 20 7.36 4.09 3.52
CA GLY A 20 7.75 2.86 2.85
C GLY A 20 7.13 2.67 1.48
N TRP A 21 5.90 3.17 1.26
CA TRP A 21 5.24 3.19 -0.04
C TRP A 21 6.02 4.04 -1.05
N THR A 22 6.48 5.24 -0.65
CA THR A 22 7.28 6.12 -1.53
C THR A 22 8.61 5.48 -1.91
N ILE A 23 9.32 4.89 -0.94
CA ILE A 23 10.58 4.20 -1.19
C ILE A 23 10.35 3.00 -2.12
N ALA A 24 9.35 2.16 -1.85
CA ALA A 24 9.07 0.96 -2.64
C ALA A 24 8.67 1.26 -4.09
N ARG A 25 8.21 2.49 -4.37
CA ARG A 25 7.82 2.96 -5.71
C ARG A 25 8.78 3.98 -6.30
N GLU A 26 9.85 4.30 -5.59
CA GLU A 26 10.89 5.21 -6.05
C GLU A 26 10.31 6.59 -6.39
N THR A 27 9.32 7.05 -5.61
CA THR A 27 8.77 8.41 -5.69
C THR A 27 9.48 9.32 -4.68
N PRO A 28 9.37 10.66 -4.83
CA PRO A 28 9.76 11.59 -3.77
C PRO A 28 9.15 11.22 -2.41
N PRO A 29 9.84 11.54 -1.29
CA PRO A 29 9.34 11.26 0.06
C PRO A 29 8.03 12.04 0.34
N PRO A 30 7.19 11.54 1.25
CA PRO A 30 6.00 12.27 1.67
C PRO A 30 6.39 13.54 2.42
N VAL A 31 5.58 14.60 2.28
CA VAL A 31 5.65 15.82 3.10
C VAL A 31 4.37 15.94 3.93
N GLU A 32 4.48 16.48 5.14
CA GLU A 32 3.31 16.81 5.94
C GLU A 32 2.55 17.96 5.28
N ASP A 33 1.23 17.80 5.14
CA ASP A 33 0.40 18.78 4.44
C ASP A 33 -1.08 18.65 4.82
N HIS A 34 -1.75 19.78 5.11
CA HIS A 34 -3.17 19.85 5.49
C HIS A 34 -3.57 18.87 6.63
N GLY A 35 -2.65 18.54 7.55
CA GLY A 35 -2.90 17.56 8.62
C GLY A 35 -2.85 16.08 8.16
N GLY A 36 -2.39 15.82 6.94
CA GLY A 36 -2.07 14.50 6.40
C GLY A 36 -0.69 14.48 5.75
N PHE A 37 -0.51 13.59 4.77
CA PHE A 37 0.72 13.45 4.00
C PHE A 37 0.47 13.62 2.51
N ARG A 38 1.25 14.48 1.86
CA ARG A 38 1.26 14.66 0.41
C ARG A 38 2.45 13.97 -0.23
N VAL A 39 2.24 13.32 -1.36
CA VAL A 39 3.29 12.78 -2.23
C VAL A 39 3.09 13.30 -3.64
N ASP A 40 4.13 13.93 -4.19
CA ASP A 40 4.22 14.27 -5.61
C ASP A 40 4.71 13.06 -6.39
N VAL A 41 3.76 12.27 -6.92
CA VAL A 41 4.02 10.97 -7.56
C VAL A 41 4.51 11.16 -8.99
N GLY A 42 3.97 12.14 -9.72
CA GLY A 42 4.42 12.54 -11.05
C GLY A 42 4.14 11.53 -12.17
N TRP A 43 3.25 10.55 -11.96
CA TRP A 43 2.88 9.57 -12.99
C TRP A 43 1.68 10.05 -13.82
N PRO A 44 1.53 9.62 -15.09
CA PRO A 44 0.47 10.11 -15.97
C PRO A 44 -0.97 9.97 -15.43
N GLN A 45 -1.23 8.94 -14.62
CA GLN A 45 -2.55 8.66 -14.04
C GLN A 45 -2.54 8.71 -12.50
N GLN A 46 -1.50 9.30 -11.92
CA GLN A 46 -1.40 9.54 -10.49
C GLN A 46 -0.37 10.66 -10.27
N ARG A 47 -0.84 11.91 -10.34
CA ARG A 47 0.02 13.09 -10.20
C ARG A 47 0.41 13.32 -8.75
N THR A 48 -0.59 13.43 -7.88
CA THR A 48 -0.41 13.71 -6.46
C THR A 48 -1.28 12.77 -5.63
N ARG A 49 -0.81 12.40 -4.44
CA ARG A 49 -1.59 11.64 -3.48
C ARG A 49 -1.53 12.31 -2.12
N TYR A 50 -2.69 12.50 -1.52
CA TYR A 50 -2.84 12.83 -0.11
C TYR A 50 -3.32 11.62 0.68
N VAL A 51 -2.81 11.46 1.89
CA VAL A 51 -3.15 10.37 2.81
C VAL A 51 -3.43 10.94 4.19
N PHE A 52 -4.61 10.66 4.71
CA PHE A 52 -5.10 11.10 6.02
C PHE A 52 -5.44 9.89 6.91
N THR A 53 -5.37 10.08 8.22
CA THR A 53 -5.76 9.06 9.20
C THR A 53 -7.28 8.94 9.36
N ASP A 54 -8.02 10.01 9.09
CA ASP A 54 -9.48 10.12 9.20
C ASP A 54 -9.99 11.28 8.33
N ILE A 55 -11.29 11.51 8.29
CA ILE A 55 -11.92 12.73 7.77
C ILE A 55 -11.63 13.88 8.73
N SER A 56 -11.21 15.02 8.19
CA SER A 56 -10.92 16.25 8.94
C SER A 56 -11.45 17.47 8.20
N PRO A 57 -11.64 18.62 8.89
CA PRO A 57 -11.97 19.88 8.22
C PRO A 57 -10.95 20.25 7.13
N ALA A 58 -9.65 20.05 7.40
CA ALA A 58 -8.59 20.32 6.44
C ALA A 58 -8.64 19.40 5.20
N LEU A 59 -9.05 18.13 5.34
CA LEU A 59 -9.32 17.26 4.20
C LEU A 59 -10.46 17.80 3.34
N HIS A 60 -11.55 18.22 3.99
CA HIS A 60 -12.72 18.77 3.27
C HIS A 60 -12.34 20.07 2.54
N GLU A 61 -11.67 21.01 3.21
CA GLU A 61 -11.18 22.25 2.60
C GLU A 61 -10.27 21.96 1.40
N LEU A 62 -9.27 21.09 1.56
CA LEU A 62 -8.40 20.68 0.46
C LEU A 62 -9.18 20.06 -0.71
N ALA A 63 -10.19 19.24 -0.43
CA ALA A 63 -11.00 18.64 -1.47
C ALA A 63 -11.80 19.67 -2.29
N THR A 64 -12.08 20.84 -1.73
CA THR A 64 -12.77 21.94 -2.44
C THR A 64 -11.84 22.80 -3.30
N THR A 65 -10.52 22.75 -3.07
CA THR A 65 -9.54 23.60 -3.77
C THR A 65 -8.81 22.89 -4.90
N ILE A 66 -8.82 21.56 -4.94
CA ILE A 66 -8.19 20.76 -5.99
C ILE A 66 -9.06 20.78 -7.25
N GLU A 67 -8.50 21.26 -8.35
CA GLU A 67 -9.13 21.22 -9.67
C GLU A 67 -8.36 20.32 -10.66
N GLU A 68 -7.13 19.93 -10.31
CA GLU A 68 -6.27 19.16 -11.19
C GLU A 68 -6.66 17.67 -11.25
N PRO A 69 -6.60 17.07 -12.45
CA PRO A 69 -6.87 15.65 -12.60
C PRO A 69 -5.77 14.79 -11.97
N TRP A 70 -6.11 13.54 -11.69
CA TRP A 70 -5.20 12.51 -11.17
C TRP A 70 -4.62 12.83 -9.79
N VAL A 71 -5.30 13.68 -9.02
CA VAL A 71 -5.06 13.87 -7.59
C VAL A 71 -5.90 12.88 -6.79
N PHE A 72 -5.27 12.18 -5.86
CA PHE A 72 -5.93 11.17 -5.04
C PHE A 72 -6.02 11.62 -3.59
N LEU A 73 -7.21 11.53 -2.99
CA LEU A 73 -7.37 11.62 -1.53
C LEU A 73 -7.61 10.22 -0.98
N LYS A 74 -6.92 9.90 0.11
CA LYS A 74 -7.09 8.64 0.84
C LYS A 74 -7.27 8.91 2.31
N ALA A 75 -8.23 8.25 2.93
CA ALA A 75 -8.38 8.27 4.38
C ALA A 75 -8.82 6.89 4.89
N CYS A 76 -8.45 6.55 6.12
CA CYS A 76 -8.78 5.28 6.76
C CYS A 76 -10.24 5.22 7.26
N VAL A 77 -11.18 5.51 6.36
CA VAL A 77 -12.63 5.58 6.61
C VAL A 77 -13.40 4.70 5.63
N SER A 78 -14.71 4.55 5.84
CA SER A 78 -15.56 3.87 4.87
C SER A 78 -15.72 4.69 3.58
N ALA A 79 -15.94 4.02 2.45
CA ALA A 79 -16.19 4.69 1.18
C ALA A 79 -17.44 5.59 1.24
N THR A 80 -18.45 5.20 2.01
CA THR A 80 -19.66 5.98 2.26
C THR A 80 -19.35 7.26 3.02
N ALA A 81 -18.57 7.19 4.11
CA ALA A 81 -18.18 8.38 4.88
C ALA A 81 -17.33 9.34 4.01
N MET A 82 -16.40 8.79 3.22
CA MET A 82 -15.61 9.59 2.29
C MET A 82 -16.49 10.27 1.23
N ARG A 83 -17.50 9.57 0.67
CA ARG A 83 -18.42 10.16 -0.30
C ARG A 83 -19.18 11.36 0.29
N VAL A 84 -19.62 11.26 1.54
CA VAL A 84 -20.34 12.35 2.23
C VAL A 84 -19.42 13.55 2.49
N ALA A 85 -18.13 13.31 2.72
CA ALA A 85 -17.15 14.34 3.05
C ALA A 85 -16.55 15.07 1.83
N LEU A 86 -16.81 14.61 0.60
CA LEU A 86 -16.18 15.15 -0.61
C LEU A 86 -17.20 15.84 -1.53
N PRO A 87 -16.79 16.89 -2.25
CA PRO A 87 -17.59 17.46 -3.34
C PRO A 87 -17.98 16.42 -4.40
N GLU A 88 -19.11 16.65 -5.09
CA GLU A 88 -19.70 15.68 -6.03
C GLU A 88 -18.77 15.30 -7.20
N HIS A 89 -17.87 16.21 -7.61
CA HIS A 89 -16.92 15.97 -8.70
C HIS A 89 -15.86 14.90 -8.37
N TRP A 90 -15.69 14.53 -7.10
CA TRP A 90 -14.79 13.46 -6.70
C TRP A 90 -15.36 12.08 -7.05
N VAL A 91 -14.53 11.24 -7.66
CA VAL A 91 -14.87 9.86 -7.99
C VAL A 91 -14.33 8.94 -6.92
N ILE A 92 -15.22 8.28 -6.16
CA ILE A 92 -14.84 7.20 -5.24
C ILE A 92 -14.35 6.00 -6.04
N GLN A 93 -13.12 5.61 -5.79
CA GLN A 93 -12.45 4.46 -6.37
C GLN A 93 -12.70 3.20 -5.52
N PRO A 94 -12.44 2.00 -6.06
CA PRO A 94 -12.45 0.78 -5.27
C PRO A 94 -11.61 0.94 -3.99
N PRO A 95 -12.16 0.62 -2.80
CA PRO A 95 -11.46 0.85 -1.54
C PRO A 95 -10.20 0.01 -1.46
N GLY A 96 -9.16 0.60 -0.87
CA GLY A 96 -7.96 -0.10 -0.46
C GLY A 96 -8.08 -0.65 0.96
N PHE A 97 -7.05 -1.37 1.38
CA PHE A 97 -6.90 -1.81 2.76
C PHE A 97 -5.49 -1.51 3.24
N MET A 98 -5.38 -0.87 4.40
CA MET A 98 -4.11 -0.81 5.13
C MET A 98 -4.05 -2.05 6.01
N MET A 99 -3.21 -3.00 5.59
CA MET A 99 -3.13 -4.31 6.22
C MET A 99 -1.90 -4.39 7.11
N LYS A 100 -2.10 -4.88 8.34
CA LYS A 100 -1.01 -5.24 9.24
C LYS A 100 -1.01 -6.73 9.46
N TYR A 101 0.15 -7.36 9.30
CA TYR A 101 0.33 -8.78 9.51
C TYR A 101 1.50 -9.03 10.46
N ARG A 102 1.29 -9.94 11.42
CA ARG A 102 2.25 -10.26 12.50
C ARG A 102 2.52 -11.74 12.65
N ARG A 103 1.60 -12.55 12.15
CA ARG A 103 1.75 -14.00 12.16
C ARG A 103 2.76 -14.36 11.08
N ILE A 104 3.31 -15.56 11.18
CA ILE A 104 4.03 -16.15 10.07
C ILE A 104 2.94 -16.64 9.12
N MET A 105 3.03 -16.30 7.84
CA MET A 105 2.12 -16.84 6.85
C MET A 105 2.23 -18.38 6.87
N PRO A 106 1.20 -19.15 6.51
CA PRO A 106 1.32 -20.60 6.36
C PRO A 106 1.92 -20.98 4.99
N GLY A 107 2.65 -22.11 4.93
CA GLY A 107 3.21 -22.66 3.69
C GLY A 107 4.68 -22.28 3.42
N ASP A 108 5.24 -22.88 2.36
CA ASP A 108 6.60 -22.64 1.89
C ASP A 108 6.69 -21.50 0.86
N SER A 109 7.92 -21.16 0.48
CA SER A 109 8.21 -20.22 -0.60
C SER A 109 8.71 -20.94 -1.87
N ALA A 110 8.41 -22.23 -2.04
CA ALA A 110 8.79 -22.93 -3.25
C ALA A 110 7.93 -22.41 -4.42
N PRO A 111 8.52 -22.11 -5.59
CA PRO A 111 7.73 -21.81 -6.76
C PRO A 111 6.94 -23.06 -7.19
N PRO A 112 5.70 -22.90 -7.68
CA PRO A 112 5.01 -23.98 -8.38
C PRO A 112 5.84 -24.48 -9.56
N ASP A 113 5.61 -25.73 -9.96
CA ASP A 113 6.32 -26.34 -11.10
C ASP A 113 6.27 -25.45 -12.35
N GLY A 114 7.40 -25.38 -13.04
CA GLY A 114 7.55 -24.55 -14.24
C GLY A 114 7.77 -23.06 -13.97
N TYR A 115 8.04 -22.66 -12.72
CA TYR A 115 8.43 -21.29 -12.39
C TYR A 115 9.74 -21.25 -11.61
N LEU A 116 10.47 -20.15 -11.79
CA LEU A 116 11.69 -19.83 -11.06
C LEU A 116 11.41 -18.66 -10.12
N LEU A 117 12.03 -18.66 -8.95
CA LEU A 117 11.93 -17.56 -8.00
C LEU A 117 13.29 -16.86 -7.87
N ASP A 118 13.31 -15.57 -8.15
CA ASP A 118 14.46 -14.68 -8.02
C ASP A 118 14.21 -13.70 -6.87
N ALA A 119 15.29 -13.36 -6.14
CA ALA A 119 15.27 -12.36 -5.10
C ALA A 119 16.49 -11.45 -5.27
N ALA A 120 16.24 -10.20 -5.66
CA ALA A 120 17.25 -9.17 -5.71
C ALA A 120 17.13 -8.31 -4.45
N GLU A 121 18.27 -7.99 -3.83
CA GLU A 121 18.32 -7.17 -2.61
C GLU A 121 19.05 -5.82 -2.78
N PRO A 122 18.69 -4.99 -3.79
CA PRO A 122 19.25 -3.64 -3.86
C PRO A 122 18.74 -2.83 -2.66
N ARG A 123 19.61 -2.29 -1.82
CA ARG A 123 19.13 -1.42 -0.72
C ARG A 123 18.66 -0.08 -1.29
N PRO A 124 17.51 0.48 -0.81
CA PRO A 124 16.71 0.03 0.33
C PRO A 124 15.54 -0.93 0.00
N ILE A 125 15.41 -1.42 -1.23
CA ILE A 125 14.25 -2.16 -1.75
C ILE A 125 14.61 -3.62 -2.06
N VAL A 126 14.05 -4.57 -1.32
CA VAL A 126 14.11 -5.97 -1.78
C VAL A 126 13.00 -6.25 -2.78
N ILE A 127 13.36 -6.93 -3.87
CA ILE A 127 12.46 -7.27 -4.96
C ILE A 127 12.49 -8.78 -5.14
N VAL A 128 11.33 -9.41 -5.02
CA VAL A 128 11.16 -10.83 -5.35
C VAL A 128 10.38 -10.94 -6.65
N ARG A 129 10.85 -11.79 -7.56
CA ARG A 129 10.26 -12.03 -8.87
C ARG A 129 9.99 -13.52 -9.06
N ALA A 130 8.86 -13.86 -9.63
CA ALA A 130 8.62 -15.17 -10.22
C ALA A 130 8.75 -15.05 -11.74
N LEU A 131 9.51 -15.96 -12.34
CA LEU A 131 9.86 -15.99 -13.76
C LEU A 131 9.39 -17.30 -14.40
N THR A 132 9.06 -17.27 -15.69
CA THR A 132 8.96 -18.50 -16.50
C THR A 132 10.35 -19.10 -16.75
N PRO A 133 10.46 -20.34 -17.27
CA PRO A 133 11.75 -20.92 -17.65
C PRO A 133 12.45 -20.13 -18.77
N SER A 134 11.67 -19.42 -19.60
CA SER A 134 12.17 -18.49 -20.61
C SER A 134 12.60 -17.12 -20.06
N GLY A 135 12.51 -16.91 -18.75
CA GLY A 135 12.92 -15.67 -18.07
C GLY A 135 11.86 -14.56 -18.03
N ALA A 136 10.63 -14.80 -18.50
CA ALA A 136 9.59 -13.79 -18.50
C ALA A 136 9.05 -13.53 -17.08
N LEU A 137 8.91 -12.26 -16.70
CA LEU A 137 8.37 -11.85 -15.40
C LEU A 137 6.86 -12.12 -15.31
N VAL A 138 6.44 -12.96 -14.36
CA VAL A 138 5.04 -13.35 -14.19
C VAL A 138 4.45 -13.00 -12.83
N ALA A 139 5.28 -12.78 -11.81
CA ALA A 139 4.85 -12.16 -10.57
C ALA A 139 5.99 -11.37 -9.95
N ILE A 140 5.66 -10.33 -9.18
CA ILE A 140 6.62 -9.47 -8.50
C ILE A 140 6.06 -9.04 -7.15
N GLY A 141 6.94 -8.73 -6.21
CA GLY A 141 6.62 -7.98 -5.02
C GLY A 141 7.87 -7.29 -4.48
N ARG A 142 7.66 -6.19 -3.77
CA ARG A 142 8.72 -5.41 -3.14
C ARG A 142 8.51 -5.35 -1.63
N VAL A 143 9.60 -5.28 -0.87
CA VAL A 143 9.57 -4.99 0.56
C VAL A 143 10.66 -3.99 0.92
N VAL A 144 10.30 -3.01 1.75
CA VAL A 144 11.19 -1.97 2.28
C VAL A 144 11.13 -2.01 3.79
N ARG A 145 12.27 -1.77 4.45
CA ARG A 145 12.30 -1.55 5.90
C ARG A 145 12.16 -0.06 6.21
N VAL A 146 11.21 0.28 7.08
CA VAL A 146 11.06 1.61 7.68
C VAL A 146 10.99 1.44 9.19
N GLY A 147 12.03 1.87 9.90
CA GLY A 147 12.16 1.64 11.35
C GLY A 147 12.05 0.16 11.73
N GLU A 148 10.99 -0.16 12.49
CA GLU A 148 10.63 -1.52 12.94
C GLU A 148 9.58 -2.20 12.05
N PHE A 149 9.29 -1.65 10.87
CA PHE A 149 8.27 -2.18 9.97
C PHE A 149 8.88 -2.63 8.64
N ALA A 150 8.28 -3.67 8.08
CA ALA A 150 8.50 -4.09 6.70
C ALA A 150 7.26 -3.71 5.90
N ILE A 151 7.42 -2.80 4.93
CA ILE A 151 6.37 -2.27 4.08
C ILE A 151 6.41 -3.00 2.75
N TYR A 152 5.34 -3.73 2.45
CA TYR A 152 5.18 -4.48 1.21
C TYR A 152 4.43 -3.63 0.19
N ASP A 153 4.90 -3.58 -1.04
CA ASP A 153 4.21 -2.91 -2.15
C ASP A 153 4.55 -3.56 -3.49
N ARG A 154 3.93 -3.12 -4.58
CA ARG A 154 4.08 -3.65 -5.95
C ARG A 154 3.92 -5.18 -6.03
N ILE A 155 3.00 -5.74 -5.22
CA ILE A 155 2.65 -7.16 -5.30
C ILE A 155 1.68 -7.36 -6.46
N GLU A 156 2.14 -8.04 -7.50
CA GLU A 156 1.37 -8.23 -8.72
C GLU A 156 1.65 -9.61 -9.34
N THR A 157 0.64 -10.17 -10.00
CA THR A 157 0.78 -11.37 -10.82
C THR A 157 0.15 -11.10 -12.18
N ASN A 158 0.91 -11.39 -13.23
CA ASN A 158 0.47 -11.30 -14.62
C ASN A 158 -0.86 -12.06 -14.79
N ALA A 159 -1.81 -11.45 -15.49
CA ALA A 159 -3.17 -11.97 -15.64
C ALA A 159 -3.23 -13.43 -16.12
N ALA A 160 -2.39 -13.81 -17.09
CA ALA A 160 -2.34 -15.16 -17.65
C ALA A 160 -1.80 -16.22 -16.67
N HIS A 161 -1.13 -15.79 -15.61
CA HIS A 161 -0.50 -16.66 -14.61
C HIS A 161 -1.16 -16.59 -13.23
N ARG A 162 -2.31 -15.90 -13.10
CA ARG A 162 -3.08 -15.82 -11.85
C ARG A 162 -3.64 -17.19 -11.45
N ARG A 163 -3.98 -17.32 -10.17
CA ARG A 163 -4.54 -18.54 -9.54
C ARG A 163 -3.63 -19.78 -9.57
N ARG A 164 -2.34 -19.59 -9.85
CA ARG A 164 -1.31 -20.66 -9.82
C ARG A 164 -0.45 -20.66 -8.56
N GLY A 165 -0.79 -19.87 -7.54
CA GLY A 165 -0.02 -19.78 -6.29
C GLY A 165 1.15 -18.77 -6.29
N LEU A 166 1.49 -18.16 -7.43
CA LEU A 166 2.64 -17.25 -7.57
C LEU A 166 2.66 -16.08 -6.57
N ALA A 167 1.54 -15.38 -6.39
CA ALA A 167 1.45 -14.29 -5.41
C ALA A 167 1.76 -14.76 -3.99
N ARG A 168 1.31 -15.97 -3.61
CA ARG A 168 1.59 -16.56 -2.30
C ARG A 168 3.08 -16.85 -2.16
N THR A 169 3.71 -17.49 -3.15
CA THR A 169 5.15 -17.79 -3.16
C THR A 169 5.99 -16.51 -3.03
N VAL A 170 5.67 -15.47 -3.82
CA VAL A 170 6.36 -14.17 -3.77
C VAL A 170 6.24 -13.55 -2.38
N MET A 171 5.01 -13.44 -1.86
CA MET A 171 4.75 -12.91 -0.52
C MET A 171 5.52 -13.68 0.55
N LYS A 172 5.59 -15.00 0.43
CA LYS A 172 6.31 -15.88 1.35
C LYS A 172 7.81 -15.65 1.36
N LYS A 173 8.41 -15.50 0.19
CA LYS A 173 9.83 -15.17 0.11
C LYS A 173 10.10 -13.78 0.66
N LEU A 174 9.26 -12.78 0.37
CA LEU A 174 9.38 -11.44 0.96
C LEU A 174 9.28 -11.48 2.49
N GLU A 175 8.35 -12.25 3.07
CA GLU A 175 8.25 -12.43 4.52
C GLU A 175 9.51 -13.04 5.13
N SER A 176 10.07 -14.06 4.47
CA SER A 176 11.32 -14.69 4.95
C SER A 176 12.45 -13.68 5.07
N ILE A 177 12.56 -12.76 4.10
CA ILE A 177 13.59 -11.71 4.06
C ILE A 177 13.26 -10.60 5.05
N ALA A 178 12.01 -10.13 5.09
CA ALA A 178 11.55 -9.09 6.00
C ALA A 178 11.80 -9.43 7.48
N ARG A 179 11.68 -10.71 7.85
CA ARG A 179 11.99 -11.20 9.20
C ARG A 179 13.46 -11.06 9.60
N ILE A 180 14.37 -11.06 8.63
CA ILE A 180 15.80 -10.81 8.88
C ILE A 180 16.03 -9.30 9.03
N MET A 181 15.32 -8.48 8.24
CA MET A 181 15.44 -7.02 8.25
C MET A 181 14.95 -6.38 9.55
N VAL A 182 13.86 -6.90 10.11
CA VAL A 182 13.13 -6.29 11.23
C VAL A 182 13.27 -7.16 12.48
N ARG A 183 13.93 -6.65 13.53
CA ARG A 183 13.98 -7.32 14.86
C ARG A 183 12.66 -7.10 15.61
N ARG A 184 12.20 -8.13 16.33
CA ARG A 184 10.83 -8.27 16.90
C ARG A 184 10.39 -7.17 17.89
N GLY A 185 9.15 -6.70 17.75
CA GLY A 185 8.31 -6.00 18.77
C GLY A 185 7.28 -5.09 18.08
N ARG A 186 6.08 -4.72 18.56
CA ARG A 186 5.12 -5.06 19.65
C ARG A 186 3.71 -4.65 19.15
N CYS A 187 2.61 -5.17 19.76
CA CYS A 187 1.12 -5.12 19.54
C CYS A 187 0.46 -4.33 18.35
N TRP A 188 -0.88 -4.31 18.22
CA TRP A 188 -1.77 -3.32 17.54
C TRP A 188 -2.49 -3.72 16.24
N SER A 189 -3.81 -3.96 16.41
CA SER A 189 -5.03 -3.58 15.66
C SER A 189 -5.30 -3.96 14.18
N PRO A 190 -6.59 -4.05 13.77
CA PRO A 190 -7.06 -4.78 12.58
C PRO A 190 -6.92 -3.99 11.28
N LEU A 191 -7.05 -4.73 10.16
CA LEU A 191 -7.20 -4.24 8.80
C LEU A 191 -8.07 -2.96 8.75
N GLN A 192 -7.50 -1.83 8.35
CA GLN A 192 -8.26 -0.60 8.15
C GLN A 192 -8.69 -0.49 6.68
N ARG A 193 -9.97 -0.24 6.45
CA ARG A 193 -10.46 0.16 5.13
C ARG A 193 -9.87 1.53 4.81
N VAL A 194 -9.33 1.68 3.61
CA VAL A 194 -8.85 2.96 3.11
C VAL A 194 -9.78 3.34 1.97
N ALA A 195 -10.64 4.32 2.21
CA ALA A 195 -11.37 4.96 1.12
C ALA A 195 -10.37 5.66 0.21
N VAL A 196 -10.59 5.53 -1.10
CA VAL A 196 -9.78 6.15 -2.13
C VAL A 196 -10.72 6.95 -3.01
N SER A 197 -10.40 8.22 -3.21
CA SER A 197 -11.06 9.07 -4.19
C SER A 197 -10.03 9.63 -5.15
N MET A 198 -10.49 10.00 -6.33
CA MET A 198 -9.68 10.58 -7.38
C MET A 198 -10.44 11.76 -7.97
N HIS A 199 -9.73 12.87 -8.17
CA HIS A 199 -10.21 13.95 -9.01
C HIS A 199 -9.99 13.56 -10.48
N PRO A 200 -11.05 13.50 -11.31
CA PRO A 200 -10.94 13.13 -12.72
C PRO A 200 -10.16 14.16 -13.54
#